data_AF-A0A096KVC1-F1
#
_entry.id   AF-A0A096KVC1-F1
#
_cell.length_a   1.000
_cell.length_b   1.000
_cell.length_c   1.000
_cell.angle_alpha   90.00
_cell.angle_beta   90.00
_cell.angle_gamma   90.00
#
_symmetry.space_group_name_H-M   'P 1'
#
loop_
_entity.id
_entity.type
_entity.pdbx_description
1 polymer ?
#
loop_
_entity_poly.entity_id
_entity_poly.type
_entity_poly.pdbx_seq_one_letter_code
_entity_poly.pdbx_strand_id
1 'polypeptide(L)'
;MSIDLRVKHDLESRRRAVELFDAGVGCKPAAEALSVPRETVREWQWVYRAFGSEALLSMGGKQSRYTFEQRVAAASAVVDGGMAKADAMAEFGIRSKSPLERWCRLYREGGAEALRPRPKGRPRGSRS
;
A
#
# COMPACT_ATOMS: atom_id res chain seq x y z
N MET A 1 -27.30 -2.57 14.28
CA MET A 1 -25.90 -2.09 14.24
C MET A 1 -25.42 -2.22 12.81
N SER A 2 -25.25 -1.11 12.11
CA SER A 2 -24.93 -1.08 10.68
C SER A 2 -23.42 -1.27 10.52
N ILE A 3 -23.01 -2.45 10.08
CA ILE A 3 -21.60 -2.75 9.83
C ILE A 3 -21.28 -2.18 8.45
N ASP A 4 -20.52 -1.08 8.38
CA ASP A 4 -20.02 -0.53 7.13
C ASP A 4 -19.08 -1.55 6.45
N LEU A 5 -19.63 -2.34 5.53
CA LEU A 5 -18.94 -3.38 4.73
C LEU A 5 -17.86 -2.82 3.76
N ARG A 6 -17.43 -1.57 3.92
CA ARG A 6 -16.40 -0.89 3.10
C ARG A 6 -15.08 -0.68 3.83
N VAL A 7 -14.93 -1.17 5.06
CA VAL A 7 -13.63 -1.15 5.74
C VAL A 7 -12.77 -2.24 5.13
N LYS A 8 -11.91 -1.85 4.17
CA LYS A 8 -10.84 -2.70 3.63
C LYS A 8 -9.90 -3.08 4.78
N HIS A 9 -10.23 -4.20 5.42
CA HIS A 9 -9.58 -4.79 6.59
C HIS A 9 -9.49 -3.84 7.79
N ASP A 10 -10.30 -4.11 8.81
CA ASP A 10 -10.31 -3.36 10.05
C ASP A 10 -9.00 -3.53 10.84
N LEU A 11 -8.81 -2.66 11.83
CA LEU A 11 -7.64 -2.69 12.71
C LEU A 11 -7.53 -4.00 13.51
N GLU A 12 -8.65 -4.64 13.82
CA GLU A 12 -8.69 -5.88 14.61
C GLU A 12 -8.12 -7.06 13.81
N SER A 13 -8.46 -7.17 12.53
CA SER A 13 -7.89 -8.14 11.61
C SER A 13 -6.37 -8.01 11.51
N ARG A 14 -5.85 -6.78 11.52
CA ARG A 14 -4.40 -6.52 11.52
C ARG A 14 -3.74 -6.87 12.85
N ARG A 15 -4.38 -6.58 13.98
CA ARG A 15 -3.91 -7.01 15.31
C ARG A 15 -3.82 -8.53 15.40
N ARG A 16 -4.87 -9.23 14.95
CA ARG A 16 -4.89 -10.69 14.94
C ARG A 16 -3.81 -11.28 14.02
N ALA A 17 -3.53 -10.61 12.89
CA ALA A 17 -2.42 -10.98 12.04
C ALA A 17 -1.05 -10.82 12.72
N VAL A 18 -0.83 -9.76 13.51
CA VAL A 18 0.40 -9.58 14.31
C VAL A 18 0.57 -10.75 15.28
N GLU A 19 -0.46 -11.10 16.04
CA GLU A 19 -0.39 -12.24 16.99
C GLU A 19 -0.03 -13.55 16.29
N LEU A 20 -0.63 -13.81 15.11
CA LEU A 20 -0.31 -14.99 14.32
C LEU A 20 1.13 -14.96 13.81
N PHE A 21 1.64 -13.82 13.37
CA PHE A 21 3.02 -13.69 12.89
C PHE A 21 4.05 -13.79 14.02
N ASP A 22 3.77 -13.23 15.20
CA ASP A 22 4.59 -13.39 16.41
C ASP A 22 4.66 -14.86 16.84
N ALA A 23 3.55 -15.61 16.67
CA ALA A 23 3.50 -17.06 16.88
C ALA A 23 4.15 -17.88 15.75
N GLY A 24 4.77 -17.23 14.76
CA GLY A 24 5.46 -17.89 13.64
C GLY A 24 4.52 -18.48 12.57
N VAL A 25 3.23 -18.13 12.59
CA VAL A 25 2.24 -18.66 11.65
C VAL A 25 2.50 -18.14 10.23
N GLY A 26 2.55 -19.06 9.27
CA GLY A 26 2.76 -18.74 7.86
C GLY A 26 1.56 -18.04 7.21
N CYS A 27 1.79 -17.47 6.02
CA CYS A 27 0.78 -16.70 5.28
C CYS A 27 -0.50 -17.49 4.96
N LYS A 28 -0.40 -18.76 4.55
CA LYS A 28 -1.58 -19.59 4.22
C LYS A 28 -2.48 -19.84 5.45
N PRO A 29 -1.99 -20.43 6.56
CA PRO A 29 -2.83 -20.65 7.73
C PRO A 29 -3.35 -19.34 8.36
N ALA A 30 -2.58 -18.24 8.30
CA ALA A 30 -3.06 -16.95 8.76
C ALA A 30 -4.23 -16.41 7.90
N ALA A 31 -4.18 -16.59 6.58
CA ALA A 31 -5.28 -16.20 5.68
C ALA A 31 -6.58 -16.97 5.97
N GLU A 32 -6.47 -18.27 6.22
CA GLU A 32 -7.60 -19.11 6.59
C GLU A 32 -8.18 -18.69 7.96
N ALA A 33 -7.33 -18.50 8.97
CA ALA A 33 -7.74 -18.10 10.32
C ALA A 33 -8.43 -16.73 10.36
N LEU A 34 -8.00 -15.79 9.51
CA LEU A 34 -8.54 -14.44 9.45
C LEU A 34 -9.72 -14.30 8.47
N SER A 35 -10.00 -15.31 7.64
CA SER A 35 -10.90 -15.19 6.48
C SER A 35 -10.55 -14.01 5.56
N VAL A 36 -9.25 -13.71 5.44
CA VAL A 36 -8.71 -12.61 4.65
C VAL A 36 -8.04 -13.19 3.39
N PRO A 37 -8.18 -12.56 2.20
CA PRO A 37 -7.53 -13.07 1.00
C PRO A 37 -6.02 -13.26 1.19
N ARG A 38 -5.50 -14.40 0.73
CA ARG A 38 -4.09 -14.78 0.90
C ARG A 38 -3.11 -13.71 0.42
N GLU A 39 -3.42 -13.02 -0.68
CA GLU A 39 -2.57 -11.94 -1.18
C GLU A 39 -2.50 -10.74 -0.22
N THR A 40 -3.59 -10.44 0.47
CA THR A 40 -3.59 -9.40 1.52
C THR A 40 -2.73 -9.84 2.70
N VAL A 41 -2.89 -11.07 3.18
CA VAL A 41 -2.08 -11.59 4.29
C VAL A 41 -0.59 -11.68 3.92
N ARG A 42 -0.28 -11.96 2.65
CA ARG A 42 1.10 -11.93 2.14
C ARG A 42 1.70 -10.52 2.21
N GLU A 43 0.93 -9.50 1.82
CA GLU A 43 1.34 -8.10 1.96
C GLU A 43 1.55 -7.73 3.44
N TRP A 44 0.65 -8.17 4.33
CA TRP A 44 0.79 -7.93 5.77
C TRP A 44 2.02 -8.60 6.37
N GLN A 45 2.28 -9.85 6.01
CA GLN A 45 3.46 -10.57 6.46
C GLN A 45 4.74 -9.89 5.98
N TRP A 46 4.75 -9.37 4.76
CA TRP A 46 5.89 -8.61 4.26
C TRP A 46 6.09 -7.31 5.04
N VAL A 47 5.03 -6.53 5.27
CA VAL A 47 5.11 -5.29 6.07
C VAL A 47 5.56 -5.58 7.50
N TYR A 48 5.02 -6.62 8.13
CA TYR A 48 5.43 -7.05 9.47
C TYR A 48 6.92 -7.40 9.52
N ARG A 49 7.43 -8.15 8.53
CA ARG A 49 8.85 -8.53 8.47
C ARG A 49 9.78 -7.36 8.13
N ALA A 50 9.36 -6.44 7.28
CA ALA A 50 10.19 -5.33 6.82
C ALA A 50 10.19 -4.13 7.78
N PHE A 51 9.05 -3.86 8.43
CA PHE A 51 8.84 -2.62 9.19
C PHE A 51 8.26 -2.84 10.60
N GLY A 52 7.97 -4.09 10.99
CA GLY A 52 7.44 -4.43 12.31
C GLY A 52 5.92 -4.34 12.45
N SER A 53 5.43 -4.68 13.64
CA SER A 53 4.01 -4.73 14.01
C SER A 53 3.32 -3.37 13.91
N GLU A 54 3.95 -2.29 14.41
CA GLU A 54 3.41 -0.92 14.35
C GLU A 54 3.13 -0.45 12.92
N ALA A 55 4.00 -0.84 11.97
CA ALA A 55 3.82 -0.52 10.57
C ALA A 55 2.62 -1.24 9.94
N LEU A 56 2.36 -2.49 10.37
CA LEU A 56 1.18 -3.24 9.98
C LEU A 56 -0.09 -2.64 10.61
N LEU A 57 -0.07 -2.30 11.91
CA LEU A 57 -1.23 -1.72 12.61
C LEU A 57 -1.62 -0.33 12.05
N SER A 58 -0.65 0.45 11.60
CA SER A 58 -0.87 1.76 10.96
C SER A 58 -1.31 1.66 9.49
N MET A 59 -1.30 0.46 8.90
CA MET A 59 -1.78 0.23 7.53
C MET A 59 -3.28 0.55 7.44
N GLY A 60 -3.71 1.26 6.39
CA GLY A 60 -5.13 1.63 6.20
C GLY A 60 -5.64 2.79 7.06
N GLY A 61 -4.85 3.29 8.02
CA GLY A 61 -5.10 4.57 8.68
C GLY A 61 -4.92 5.76 7.73
N LYS A 62 -5.07 6.98 8.25
CA LYS A 62 -4.80 8.25 7.56
C LYS A 62 -3.28 8.38 7.34
N GLN A 63 -2.70 7.49 6.52
CA GLN A 63 -1.27 7.46 6.29
C GLN A 63 -0.83 8.79 5.72
N SER A 64 0.24 9.33 6.31
CA SER A 64 1.01 10.42 5.73
C SER A 64 1.18 10.10 4.24
N ARG A 65 0.61 10.94 3.37
CA ARG A 65 0.61 10.72 1.93
C ARG A 65 2.08 10.59 1.52
N TYR A 66 2.45 9.47 0.89
CA TYR A 66 3.78 9.33 0.28
C TYR A 66 4.14 10.61 -0.45
N THR A 67 5.31 11.18 -0.15
CA THR A 67 5.71 12.45 -0.75
C THR A 67 5.79 12.28 -2.26
N PHE A 68 5.65 13.37 -3.00
CA PHE A 68 5.81 13.31 -4.46
C PHE A 68 7.17 12.71 -4.83
N GLU A 69 8.23 13.10 -4.12
CA GLU A 69 9.59 12.59 -4.31
C GLU A 69 9.68 11.08 -4.06
N GLN A 70 9.11 10.57 -2.96
CA GLN A 70 9.07 9.13 -2.68
C GLN A 70 8.38 8.35 -3.80
N ARG A 71 7.29 8.90 -4.34
CA ARG A 71 6.53 8.26 -5.44
C ARG A 71 7.33 8.21 -6.72
N VAL A 72 8.03 9.30 -7.06
CA VAL A 72 8.86 9.40 -8.25
C VAL A 72 10.08 8.49 -8.13
N ALA A 73 10.79 8.54 -7.00
CA ALA A 73 11.97 7.72 -6.76
C ALA A 73 11.65 6.22 -6.87
N ALA A 74 10.56 5.77 -6.24
CA ALA A 74 10.15 4.38 -6.32
C ALA A 74 9.70 3.95 -7.73
N ALA A 75 9.00 4.83 -8.45
CA ALA A 75 8.57 4.52 -9.81
C ALA A 75 9.76 4.46 -10.78
N SER A 76 10.70 5.41 -10.68
CA SER A 76 11.92 5.45 -11.50
C SER A 76 12.83 4.26 -11.21
N ALA A 77 13.03 3.89 -9.93
CA ALA A 77 13.83 2.71 -9.58
C ALA A 77 13.31 1.42 -10.23
N VAL A 78 11.98 1.25 -10.29
CA VAL A 78 11.35 0.08 -10.93
C VAL A 78 11.34 0.18 -12.46
N VAL A 79 11.00 1.35 -13.02
CA VAL A 79 10.79 1.51 -14.46
C VAL A 79 12.11 1.70 -15.21
N ASP A 80 12.96 2.59 -14.71
CA ASP A 80 14.24 2.95 -15.34
C ASP A 80 15.38 2.08 -14.79
N GLY A 81 15.38 1.84 -13.48
CA GLY A 81 16.43 1.07 -12.79
C GLY A 81 16.23 -0.45 -12.84
N GLY A 82 15.08 -0.94 -13.32
CA GLY A 82 14.78 -2.38 -13.39
C GLY A 82 14.63 -3.07 -12.03
N MET A 83 14.54 -2.30 -10.93
CA MET A 83 14.41 -2.83 -9.57
C MET A 83 13.13 -3.65 -9.42
N ALA A 84 13.19 -4.78 -8.71
CA ALA A 84 12.00 -5.54 -8.41
C ALA A 84 11.04 -4.72 -7.53
N LYS A 85 9.74 -4.82 -7.79
CA LYS A 85 8.73 -4.05 -7.06
C LYS A 85 8.81 -4.27 -5.54
N ALA A 86 9.13 -5.48 -5.09
CA ALA A 86 9.26 -5.79 -3.67
C ALA A 86 10.45 -5.07 -3.03
N ASP A 87 11.57 -4.96 -3.77
CA ASP A 87 12.77 -4.27 -3.30
C ASP A 87 12.52 -2.76 -3.25
N ALA A 88 11.90 -2.20 -4.28
CA ALA A 88 11.48 -0.80 -4.28
C ALA A 88 10.48 -0.50 -3.14
N MET A 89 9.57 -1.43 -2.84
CA MET A 89 8.68 -1.27 -1.70
C MET A 89 9.45 -1.21 -0.38
N ALA A 90 10.47 -2.05 -0.20
CA ALA A 90 11.31 -2.05 1.00
C ALA A 90 12.11 -0.75 1.10
N GLU A 91 12.80 -0.38 0.02
CA GLU A 91 13.72 0.76 -0.03
C GLU A 91 13.00 2.10 0.18
N PHE A 92 11.82 2.27 -0.43
CA PHE A 92 11.07 3.53 -0.36
C PHE A 92 9.96 3.53 0.71
N GLY A 93 9.89 2.51 1.56
CA GLY A 93 8.92 2.44 2.66
C GLY A 93 7.47 2.29 2.19
N ILE A 94 7.24 1.69 1.02
CA ILE A 94 5.91 1.55 0.43
C ILE A 94 5.26 0.29 0.98
N ARG A 95 4.19 0.49 1.74
CA ARG A 95 3.48 -0.56 2.47
C ARG A 95 2.47 -1.35 1.63
N SER A 96 2.25 -0.97 0.37
CA SER A 96 1.35 -1.71 -0.51
C SER A 96 1.79 -1.69 -1.97
N LYS A 97 1.56 -2.82 -2.65
CA LYS A 97 1.91 -3.00 -4.07
C LYS A 97 1.03 -2.16 -4.99
N SER A 98 -0.25 -2.01 -4.67
CA SER A 98 -1.23 -1.33 -5.53
C SER A 98 -0.86 0.13 -5.86
N PRO A 99 -0.47 0.98 -4.89
CA PRO A 99 0.05 2.31 -5.17
C PRO A 99 1.28 2.31 -6.07
N LEU A 100 2.27 1.44 -5.80
CA LEU A 100 3.49 1.37 -6.59
C LEU A 100 3.21 0.99 -8.05
N GLU A 101 2.33 0.00 -8.29
CA GLU A 101 1.97 -0.40 -9.66
C GLU A 101 1.28 0.71 -10.43
N ARG A 102 0.38 1.46 -9.77
CA ARG A 102 -0.22 2.66 -10.36
C ARG A 102 0.84 3.70 -10.69
N TRP A 103 1.80 3.93 -9.82
CA TRP A 103 2.84 4.92 -10.06
C TRP A 103 3.75 4.51 -11.21
N CYS A 104 4.18 3.26 -11.27
CA CYS A 104 4.96 2.73 -12.39
C CYS A 104 4.22 2.90 -13.72
N ARG A 105 2.89 2.68 -13.74
CA ARG A 105 2.09 2.89 -14.95
C ARG A 105 2.07 4.35 -15.38
N LEU A 106 1.73 5.26 -14.46
CA LEU A 106 1.69 6.70 -14.74
C LEU A 106 3.07 7.23 -15.17
N TYR A 107 4.13 6.75 -14.52
CA TYR A 107 5.50 7.14 -14.84
C TYR A 107 5.92 6.70 -16.25
N ARG A 108 5.52 5.50 -16.70
CA ARG A 108 5.73 5.10 -18.10
C ARG A 108 4.96 5.95 -19.11
N GLU A 109 3.78 6.45 -18.73
CA GLU A 109 2.92 7.25 -19.59
C GLU A 109 3.38 8.72 -19.70
N GLY A 110 3.97 9.30 -18.66
CA GLY A 110 4.29 10.72 -18.63
C GLY A 110 5.37 11.14 -17.62
N GLY A 111 6.25 10.22 -17.25
CA GLY A 111 7.39 10.47 -16.36
C GLY A 111 7.00 10.95 -14.96
N ALA A 112 7.91 11.67 -14.30
CA ALA A 112 7.71 12.19 -12.96
C ALA A 112 6.48 13.10 -12.84
N GLU A 113 6.20 13.92 -13.86
CA GLU A 113 5.09 14.87 -13.85
C GLU A 113 3.71 14.18 -13.79
N ALA A 114 3.58 12.98 -14.37
CA ALA A 114 2.34 12.19 -14.29
C ALA A 114 2.00 11.74 -12.86
N LEU A 115 2.97 11.75 -11.94
CA LEU A 115 2.76 11.43 -10.53
C LEU A 115 2.33 12.62 -9.69
N ARG A 116 2.39 13.85 -10.23
CA ARG A 116 1.97 15.04 -9.48
C ARG A 116 0.49 14.90 -9.09
N PRO A 117 0.12 15.32 -7.87
CA PRO A 117 -1.28 15.35 -7.49
C PRO A 117 -2.01 16.27 -8.47
N ARG A 118 -2.97 15.71 -9.22
CA ARG A 118 -3.82 16.53 -10.08
C ARG A 118 -4.60 17.53 -9.23
N PRO A 119 -4.77 18.78 -9.69
CA PRO A 119 -5.60 19.76 -9.00
C PRO A 119 -6.97 19.16 -8.71
N LYS A 120 -7.44 19.26 -7.46
CA LYS A 120 -8.73 18.72 -7.07
C LYS A 120 -9.83 19.71 -7.50
N GLY A 121 -10.47 19.46 -8.63
CA GLY A 121 -11.67 20.20 -9.05
C GLY A 121 -12.07 19.97 -10.50
N ARG A 122 -13.39 19.84 -10.75
CA ARG A 122 -13.97 20.23 -12.04
C ARG A 122 -13.88 21.76 -12.09
N PRO A 123 -13.38 22.39 -13.16
CA PRO A 123 -13.48 23.84 -13.27
C PRO A 123 -14.95 24.23 -13.07
N ARG A 124 -15.23 25.19 -12.17
CA ARG A 124 -16.57 25.79 -12.05
C ARG A 124 -16.89 26.31 -13.44
N GLY A 125 -17.90 25.73 -14.08
CA GLY A 125 -18.35 26.16 -15.40
C GLY A 125 -18.61 27.65 -15.34
N SER A 126 -17.99 28.39 -16.27
CA SER A 126 -18.31 29.78 -16.54
C SER A 126 -19.82 29.90 -16.71
N ARG A 127 -20.47 30.65 -15.83
CA ARG A 127 -21.82 31.16 -16.12
C ARG A 127 -21.61 32.28 -17.13
N SER A 128 -21.97 32.01 -18.38
CA SER A 128 -22.38 33.05 -19.33
C SER A 128 -23.78 33.52 -18.97
#